data_AF-A0A423XHL8-F1
#
_entry.id   AF-A0A423XHL8-F1
#
_cell.length_a   1.000
_cell.length_b   1.000
_cell.length_c   1.000
_cell.angle_alpha   90.00
_cell.angle_beta   90.00
_cell.angle_gamma   90.00
#
_symmetry.space_group_name_H-M   'P 1'
#
loop_
_entity.id
_entity.type
_entity.pdbx_description
1 polymer ?
#
loop_
_entity_poly.entity_id
_entity_poly.type
_entity_poly.pdbx_seq_one_letter_code
_entity_poly.pdbx_strand_id
1 'polypeptide(L)'
;MSTPSSSPDRERIGVRYVSDAVKRDHRSLEKLYATLSDTGSTDDAEHKRELQQRFCWELARHLVAMNLFIFPGTSRRASQGNRSAMDRQKDFALLRGRLLDLSAARDGDEDEEEGFRGLLAQLREGLARHIREVERADLVAIEKVLSGEESERLASDFEASVFFIPPEVRAGPEGKGGVRAPFETIGALLDASAEELSGVLDGFPRD
;
A
#
# COMPACT_ATOMS: atom_id res chain seq x y z
N MET A 1 48.40 -22.10 -5.55
CA MET A 1 48.10 -20.70 -5.22
C MET A 1 47.16 -20.20 -6.30
N SER A 2 45.86 -20.16 -6.00
CA SER A 2 44.84 -19.72 -6.95
C SER A 2 43.98 -18.68 -6.24
N THR A 3 44.01 -17.46 -6.74
CA THR A 3 43.13 -16.36 -6.33
C THR A 3 41.72 -16.62 -6.86
N PRO A 4 40.64 -16.36 -6.09
CA PRO A 4 39.33 -16.20 -6.68
C PRO A 4 39.22 -14.79 -7.26
N SER A 5 39.06 -14.74 -8.58
CA SER A 5 38.65 -13.57 -9.34
C SER A 5 37.31 -13.07 -8.81
N SER A 6 37.26 -11.84 -8.30
CA SER A 6 36.00 -11.14 -8.06
C SER A 6 35.26 -11.00 -9.39
N SER A 7 33.98 -11.39 -9.40
CA SER A 7 33.09 -11.13 -10.53
C SER A 7 32.82 -9.62 -10.63
N PRO A 8 32.65 -9.08 -11.85
CA PRO A 8 32.45 -7.66 -12.05
C PRO A 8 31.09 -7.24 -11.52
N ASP A 9 31.06 -6.05 -10.92
CA ASP A 9 29.87 -5.26 -10.61
C ASP A 9 28.82 -5.44 -11.73
N ARG A 10 27.68 -6.06 -11.39
CA ARG A 10 26.50 -5.93 -12.22
C ARG A 10 26.16 -4.44 -12.23
N GLU A 11 26.18 -3.83 -13.41
CA GLU A 11 25.61 -2.52 -13.68
C GLU A 11 24.22 -2.43 -13.05
N ARG A 12 24.14 -1.83 -11.86
CA ARG A 12 22.88 -1.50 -11.22
C ARG A 12 22.29 -0.33 -11.99
N ILE A 13 21.30 -0.63 -12.83
CA ILE A 13 20.49 0.35 -13.55
C ILE A 13 19.77 1.23 -12.53
N GLY A 14 20.38 2.34 -12.14
CA GLY A 14 19.83 3.38 -11.27
C GLY A 14 19.62 2.96 -9.81
N VAL A 15 19.78 3.90 -8.89
CA VAL A 15 19.25 3.76 -7.52
C VAL A 15 17.73 3.74 -7.61
N ARG A 16 17.07 2.68 -7.12
CA ARG A 16 15.61 2.66 -6.96
C ARG A 16 15.25 3.36 -5.67
N TYR A 17 14.65 4.53 -5.76
CA TYR A 17 14.29 5.32 -4.59
C TYR A 17 12.97 4.84 -3.97
N VAL A 18 12.85 4.89 -2.64
CA VAL A 18 11.60 4.54 -1.96
C VAL A 18 10.45 5.44 -2.41
N SER A 19 10.73 6.70 -2.73
CA SER A 19 9.73 7.62 -3.28
C SER A 19 9.16 7.17 -4.62
N ASP A 20 9.93 6.48 -5.47
CA ASP A 20 9.43 5.93 -6.73
C ASP A 20 8.51 4.72 -6.49
N ALA A 21 8.85 3.86 -5.53
CA ALA A 21 8.01 2.74 -5.12
C ALA A 21 6.65 3.23 -4.59
N VAL A 22 6.65 4.21 -3.68
CA VAL A 22 5.42 4.80 -3.12
C VAL A 22 4.57 5.48 -4.20
N LYS A 23 5.18 6.25 -5.11
CA LYS A 23 4.46 6.91 -6.21
C LYS A 23 3.85 5.90 -7.17
N ARG A 24 4.56 4.81 -7.49
CA ARG A 24 4.01 3.73 -8.33
C ARG A 24 2.76 3.15 -7.67
N ASP A 25 2.81 2.95 -6.36
CA ASP A 25 1.68 2.47 -5.56
C ASP A 25 0.48 3.41 -5.64
N HIS A 26 0.70 4.72 -5.48
CA HIS A 26 -0.34 5.73 -5.65
C HIS A 26 -1.01 5.65 -7.03
N ARG A 27 -0.21 5.54 -8.10
CA ARG A 27 -0.76 5.44 -9.47
C ARG A 27 -1.55 4.15 -9.68
N SER A 28 -1.14 3.04 -9.06
CA SER A 28 -1.90 1.78 -9.09
C SER A 28 -3.24 1.90 -8.37
N LEU A 29 -3.27 2.53 -7.19
CA LEU A 29 -4.50 2.78 -6.43
C LEU A 29 -5.47 3.69 -7.18
N GLU A 30 -4.97 4.77 -7.79
CA GLU A 30 -5.78 5.68 -8.62
C GLU A 30 -6.42 4.94 -9.80
N LYS A 31 -5.66 4.05 -10.46
CA LYS A 31 -6.18 3.21 -11.56
C LYS A 31 -7.26 2.26 -11.07
N LEU A 32 -7.01 1.52 -9.99
CA LEU A 32 -8.00 0.59 -9.42
C LEU A 32 -9.30 1.31 -9.06
N TYR A 33 -9.18 2.47 -8.43
CA TYR A 33 -10.31 3.32 -8.09
C TYR A 33 -11.09 3.76 -9.34
N ALA A 34 -10.39 4.23 -10.38
CA ALA A 34 -11.02 4.71 -11.61
C ALA A 34 -11.79 3.57 -12.30
N THR A 35 -11.15 2.41 -12.45
CA THR A 35 -11.79 1.21 -13.00
C THR A 35 -13.04 0.83 -12.19
N LEU A 36 -12.94 0.77 -10.85
CA LEU A 36 -14.07 0.42 -9.98
C LEU A 36 -15.22 1.44 -10.07
N SER A 37 -14.93 2.71 -10.31
CA SER A 37 -15.96 3.75 -10.48
C SER A 37 -16.66 3.68 -11.83
N ASP A 38 -15.96 3.19 -12.85
CA ASP A 38 -16.48 3.03 -14.21
C ASP A 38 -17.24 1.69 -14.38
N THR A 39 -16.98 0.70 -13.52
CA THR A 39 -17.75 -0.56 -13.46
C THR A 39 -19.18 -0.27 -13.01
N GLY A 40 -20.12 -0.24 -13.97
CA GLY A 40 -21.54 -0.04 -13.72
C GLY A 40 -22.21 -1.17 -12.92
N SER A 41 -23.46 -0.95 -12.50
CA SER A 41 -24.08 -1.69 -11.39
C SER A 41 -24.74 -3.03 -11.73
N THR A 42 -24.86 -3.47 -12.99
CA THR A 42 -25.80 -4.58 -13.31
C THR A 42 -25.26 -5.75 -14.12
N ASP A 43 -24.25 -5.58 -14.99
CA ASP A 43 -23.86 -6.65 -15.93
C ASP A 43 -22.64 -7.46 -15.50
N ASP A 44 -21.92 -7.03 -14.44
CA ASP A 44 -20.73 -7.74 -13.94
C ASP A 44 -20.47 -7.52 -12.44
N ALA A 45 -21.44 -7.92 -11.61
CA ALA A 45 -21.35 -7.78 -10.15
C ALA A 45 -20.18 -8.57 -9.54
N GLU A 46 -19.83 -9.73 -10.12
CA GLU A 46 -18.68 -10.53 -9.67
C GLU A 46 -17.38 -9.77 -9.91
N HIS A 47 -17.16 -9.23 -11.11
CA HIS A 47 -15.98 -8.42 -11.39
C HIS A 47 -15.91 -7.15 -10.55
N LYS A 48 -17.04 -6.47 -10.34
CA LYS A 48 -17.11 -5.30 -9.45
C LYS A 48 -16.67 -5.68 -8.03
N ARG A 49 -17.14 -6.83 -7.52
CA ARG A 49 -16.77 -7.34 -6.20
C ARG A 49 -15.28 -7.70 -6.11
N GLU A 50 -14.72 -8.32 -7.15
CA GLU A 50 -13.28 -8.60 -7.24
C GLU A 50 -12.44 -7.31 -7.24
N LEU A 51 -12.84 -6.31 -8.03
CA LEU A 51 -12.19 -5.00 -8.08
C LEU A 51 -12.28 -4.27 -6.74
N GLN A 52 -13.44 -4.29 -6.10
CA GLN A 52 -13.65 -3.73 -4.77
C GLN A 52 -12.72 -4.40 -3.74
N GLN A 53 -12.66 -5.73 -3.72
CA GLN A 53 -11.77 -6.47 -2.82
C GLN A 53 -10.31 -6.13 -3.08
N ARG A 54 -9.88 -6.13 -4.35
CA ARG A 54 -8.51 -5.80 -4.72
C ARG A 54 -8.14 -4.38 -4.32
N PHE A 55 -8.99 -3.40 -4.61
CA PHE A 55 -8.77 -2.01 -4.19
C PHE A 55 -8.66 -1.88 -2.68
N CYS A 56 -9.55 -2.54 -1.91
CA CYS A 56 -9.54 -2.45 -0.46
C CYS A 56 -8.26 -3.07 0.15
N TRP A 57 -7.83 -4.23 -0.34
CA TRP A 57 -6.59 -4.88 0.12
C TRP A 57 -5.34 -4.08 -0.24
N GLU A 58 -5.26 -3.56 -1.48
CA GLU A 58 -4.13 -2.74 -1.91
C GLU A 58 -4.05 -1.43 -1.11
N LEU A 59 -5.19 -0.79 -0.83
CA LEU A 59 -5.20 0.41 0.01
C LEU A 59 -4.81 0.07 1.46
N ALA A 60 -5.31 -1.02 2.02
CA ALA A 60 -4.92 -1.46 3.36
C ALA A 60 -3.42 -1.67 3.48
N ARG A 61 -2.84 -2.43 2.53
CA ARG A 61 -1.40 -2.67 2.43
C ARG A 61 -0.64 -1.35 2.34
N HIS A 62 -1.05 -0.45 1.44
CA HIS A 62 -0.40 0.84 1.25
C HIS A 62 -0.35 1.64 2.55
N LEU A 63 -1.48 1.77 3.24
CA LEU A 63 -1.57 2.52 4.50
C LEU A 63 -0.65 1.94 5.58
N VAL A 64 -0.62 0.62 5.71
CA VAL A 64 0.23 -0.09 6.67
C VAL A 64 1.72 0.04 6.31
N ALA A 65 2.08 -0.12 5.05
CA ALA A 65 3.45 0.02 4.56
C ALA A 65 3.98 1.45 4.76
N MET A 66 3.15 2.47 4.54
CA MET A 66 3.49 3.86 4.83
C MET A 66 3.79 4.07 6.31
N ASN A 67 2.96 3.51 7.19
CA ASN A 67 3.15 3.62 8.64
C ASN A 67 4.35 2.82 9.15
N LEU A 68 4.73 1.75 8.46
CA LEU A 68 5.87 0.91 8.83
C LEU A 68 7.21 1.47 8.33
N PHE A 69 7.26 1.96 7.09
CA PHE A 69 8.52 2.29 6.41
C PHE A 69 8.76 3.78 6.20
N ILE A 70 7.71 4.57 5.99
CA ILE A 70 7.85 5.98 5.60
C ILE A 70 7.74 6.90 6.81
N PHE A 71 6.62 6.82 7.53
CA PHE A 71 6.34 7.76 8.63
C PHE A 71 7.28 7.66 9.83
N PRO A 72 7.83 6.50 10.21
CA PRO A 72 8.82 6.45 11.28
C PRO A 72 10.14 7.10 10.87
N GLY A 73 10.49 7.06 9.58
CA GLY A 73 11.65 7.75 9.01
C GLY A 73 11.45 9.27 8.97
N THR A 74 10.28 9.73 8.53
CA THR A 74 9.98 11.18 8.49
C THR A 74 9.85 11.79 9.89
N SER A 75 9.22 11.10 10.84
CA SER A 75 8.98 11.61 12.20
C SER A 75 10.24 11.68 13.06
N ARG A 76 11.18 10.73 12.90
CA ARG A 76 12.45 10.71 13.65
C ARG A 76 13.51 11.64 13.07
N ARG A 77 13.42 11.99 11.78
CA ARG A 77 14.52 12.65 11.05
C ARG A 77 14.16 14.03 10.50
N ALA A 78 12.88 14.42 10.46
CA ALA A 78 12.49 15.77 10.09
C ALA A 78 12.46 16.70 11.30
N SER A 79 13.04 17.89 11.13
CA SER A 79 12.89 19.04 12.05
C SER A 79 11.43 19.51 12.23
N GLN A 80 10.48 18.93 11.48
CA GLN A 80 9.05 19.25 11.53
C GLN A 80 8.28 18.59 12.67
N GLY A 81 8.89 17.64 13.40
CA GLY A 81 8.42 17.19 14.71
C GLY A 81 6.98 16.65 14.75
N ASN A 82 6.50 16.44 15.98
CA ASN A 82 5.28 15.72 16.38
C ASN A 82 3.99 16.03 15.56
N ARG A 83 3.88 17.21 14.93
CA ARG A 83 2.65 17.63 14.22
C ARG A 83 2.41 16.82 12.94
N SER A 84 3.42 16.66 12.08
CA SER A 84 3.26 15.87 10.86
C SER A 84 2.91 14.42 11.19
N ALA A 85 3.52 13.86 12.24
CA ALA A 85 3.18 12.53 12.73
C ALA A 85 1.70 12.42 13.20
N MET A 86 1.22 13.41 13.96
CA MET A 86 -0.18 13.47 14.39
C MET A 86 -1.15 13.61 13.21
N ASP A 87 -0.79 14.40 12.20
CA ASP A 87 -1.63 14.58 11.01
C ASP A 87 -1.67 13.29 10.17
N ARG A 88 -0.54 12.58 10.01
CA ARG A 88 -0.52 11.25 9.36
C ARG A 88 -1.31 10.20 10.13
N GLN A 89 -1.29 10.24 11.46
CA GLN A 89 -2.11 9.34 12.27
C GLN A 89 -3.62 9.61 12.08
N LYS A 90 -4.02 10.88 11.98
CA LYS A 90 -5.40 11.26 11.68
C LYS A 90 -5.83 10.85 10.28
N ASP A 91 -4.98 11.10 9.28
CA ASP A 91 -5.23 10.68 7.89
C ASP A 91 -5.41 9.16 7.81
N PHE A 92 -4.52 8.40 8.46
CA PHE A 92 -4.62 6.94 8.54
C PHE A 92 -5.93 6.50 9.19
N ALA A 93 -6.30 7.06 10.36
CA ALA A 93 -7.52 6.69 11.05
C ALA A 93 -8.79 6.98 10.23
N LEU A 94 -8.82 8.11 9.53
CA LEU A 94 -9.92 8.48 8.64
C LEU A 94 -10.04 7.53 7.45
N LEU A 95 -8.93 7.25 6.76
CA LEU A 95 -8.90 6.33 5.62
C LEU A 95 -9.22 4.91 6.02
N ARG A 96 -8.72 4.47 7.19
CA ARG A 96 -9.03 3.17 7.79
C ARG A 96 -10.54 2.96 7.96
N GLY A 97 -11.23 3.91 8.60
CA GLY A 97 -12.67 3.79 8.83
C GLY A 97 -13.45 3.66 7.52
N ARG A 98 -13.19 4.58 6.58
CA ARG A 98 -13.85 4.58 5.25
C ARG A 98 -13.54 3.33 4.43
N LEU A 99 -12.32 2.82 4.53
CA LEU A 99 -11.92 1.58 3.88
C LEU A 99 -12.68 0.37 4.45
N LEU A 100 -12.83 0.29 5.78
CA LEU A 100 -13.60 -0.79 6.40
C LEU A 100 -15.08 -0.73 5.98
N ASP A 101 -15.67 0.47 5.96
CA ASP A 101 -17.04 0.69 5.48
C ASP A 101 -17.19 0.23 4.02
N LEU A 102 -16.28 0.66 3.14
CA LEU A 102 -16.30 0.25 1.74
C LEU A 102 -16.11 -1.26 1.58
N SER A 103 -15.24 -1.90 2.38
CA SER A 103 -14.99 -3.34 2.29
C SER A 103 -16.21 -4.19 2.70
N ALA A 104 -17.02 -3.66 3.61
CA ALA A 104 -18.23 -4.30 4.12
C ALA A 104 -19.46 -4.07 3.21
N ALA A 105 -19.45 -2.99 2.41
CA ALA A 105 -20.52 -2.71 1.45
C ALA A 105 -20.71 -3.87 0.46
N ARG A 106 -21.98 -4.16 0.17
CA ARG A 106 -22.42 -5.22 -0.75
C ARG A 106 -23.15 -4.59 -1.92
N ASP A 107 -23.23 -5.33 -3.01
CA ASP A 107 -24.16 -5.01 -4.09
C ASP A 107 -25.60 -5.31 -3.63
N GLY A 108 -26.53 -4.45 -4.02
CA GLY A 108 -27.92 -4.57 -3.65
C GLY A 108 -28.83 -3.66 -4.46
N ASP A 109 -29.90 -3.18 -3.85
CA ASP A 109 -30.85 -2.29 -4.52
C ASP A 109 -30.26 -0.89 -4.83
N GLU A 110 -31.06 -0.03 -5.44
CA GLU A 110 -30.62 1.31 -5.86
C GLU A 110 -30.08 2.16 -4.71
N ASP A 111 -30.63 2.00 -3.50
CA ASP A 111 -30.20 2.72 -2.30
C ASP A 111 -28.83 2.21 -1.81
N GLU A 112 -28.63 0.89 -1.79
CA GLU A 112 -27.34 0.29 -1.44
C GLU A 112 -26.24 0.70 -2.45
N GLU A 113 -26.57 0.78 -3.73
CA GLU A 113 -25.66 1.20 -4.79
C GLU A 113 -25.30 2.69 -4.69
N GLU A 114 -26.26 3.56 -4.37
CA GLU A 114 -25.98 4.97 -4.06
C GLU A 114 -25.06 5.09 -2.83
N GLY A 115 -25.32 4.32 -1.78
CA GLY A 115 -24.47 4.23 -0.59
C GLY A 115 -23.04 3.82 -0.93
N PHE A 116 -22.86 2.77 -1.74
CA PHE A 116 -21.56 2.30 -2.21
C PHE A 116 -20.80 3.41 -2.96
N ARG A 117 -21.45 4.07 -3.92
CA ARG A 117 -20.86 5.19 -4.68
C ARG A 117 -20.46 6.35 -3.77
N GLY A 118 -21.27 6.65 -2.75
CA GLY A 118 -20.98 7.64 -1.72
C GLY A 118 -19.72 7.31 -0.91
N LEU A 119 -19.59 6.07 -0.43
CA LEU A 119 -18.41 5.59 0.30
C LEU A 119 -17.15 5.66 -0.57
N LEU A 120 -17.25 5.19 -1.81
CA LEU A 120 -16.17 5.20 -2.78
C LEU A 120 -15.69 6.62 -3.09
N ALA A 121 -16.61 7.58 -3.26
CA ALA A 121 -16.29 8.98 -3.49
C ALA A 121 -15.58 9.64 -2.30
N GLN A 122 -16.04 9.38 -1.07
CA GLN A 122 -15.40 9.89 0.15
C GLN A 122 -13.99 9.32 0.32
N LEU A 123 -13.82 8.03 0.07
CA LEU A 123 -12.51 7.38 0.16
C LEU A 123 -11.55 7.93 -0.90
N ARG A 124 -12.02 8.16 -2.14
CA ARG A 124 -11.24 8.86 -3.18
C ARG A 124 -10.74 10.22 -2.69
N GLU A 125 -11.63 11.04 -2.15
CA GLU A 125 -11.25 12.39 -1.75
C GLU A 125 -10.17 12.36 -0.67
N GLY A 126 -10.32 11.46 0.31
CA GLY A 126 -9.30 11.23 1.34
C GLY A 126 -7.98 10.75 0.75
N LEU A 127 -8.02 9.76 -0.13
CA LEU A 127 -6.83 9.20 -0.77
C LEU A 127 -6.10 10.23 -1.64
N ALA A 128 -6.83 11.02 -2.41
CA ALA A 128 -6.25 12.09 -3.22
C ALA A 128 -5.57 13.17 -2.38
N ARG A 129 -6.11 13.47 -1.19
CA ARG A 129 -5.46 14.37 -0.22
C ARG A 129 -4.17 13.74 0.31
N HIS A 130 -4.24 12.50 0.80
CA HIS A 130 -3.09 11.74 1.29
C HIS A 130 -1.95 11.70 0.26
N ILE A 131 -2.23 11.30 -0.98
CA ILE A 131 -1.26 11.22 -2.08
C ILE A 131 -0.54 12.57 -2.28
N ARG A 132 -1.30 13.67 -2.36
CA ARG A 132 -0.72 15.01 -2.58
C ARG A 132 0.22 15.41 -1.45
N GLU A 133 -0.20 15.20 -0.21
CA GLU A 133 0.59 15.59 0.96
C GLU A 133 1.84 14.72 1.11
N VAL A 134 1.72 13.41 0.90
CA VAL A 134 2.86 12.47 0.93
C VAL A 134 3.89 12.81 -0.15
N GLU A 135 3.45 13.01 -1.40
CA GLU A 135 4.38 13.28 -2.49
C GLU A 135 5.07 14.64 -2.38
N ARG A 136 4.37 15.66 -1.87
CA ARG A 136 4.91 17.03 -1.76
C ARG A 136 5.79 17.24 -0.53
N ALA A 137 5.51 16.54 0.57
CA ALA A 137 6.17 16.75 1.84
C ALA A 137 6.98 15.53 2.29
N ASP A 138 6.33 14.39 2.54
CA ASP A 138 6.98 13.25 3.20
C ASP A 138 8.05 12.60 2.33
N LEU A 139 7.76 12.36 1.05
CA LEU A 139 8.73 11.76 0.14
C LEU A 139 9.92 12.68 -0.13
N VAL A 140 9.68 14.00 -0.19
CA VAL A 140 10.76 14.98 -0.30
C VAL A 140 11.61 15.00 0.97
N ALA A 141 11.00 14.89 2.14
CA ALA A 141 11.69 14.92 3.43
C ALA A 141 12.53 13.66 3.65
N ILE A 142 11.98 12.48 3.33
CA ILE A 142 12.68 11.21 3.57
C ILE A 142 13.89 11.04 2.64
N GLU A 143 13.77 11.38 1.35
CA GLU A 143 14.89 11.23 0.41
C GLU A 143 16.04 12.20 0.67
N LYS A 144 15.79 13.33 1.36
CA LYS A 144 16.86 14.25 1.78
C LYS A 144 17.75 13.68 2.88
N VAL A 145 17.28 12.67 3.61
CA VAL A 145 17.98 12.12 4.78
C VAL A 145 18.47 10.69 4.60
N LEU A 146 17.99 9.99 3.58
CA LEU A 146 18.44 8.64 3.23
C LEU A 146 19.65 8.70 2.30
N SER A 147 20.60 7.81 2.51
CA SER A 147 21.55 7.42 1.48
C SER A 147 20.85 6.65 0.36
N GLY A 148 21.49 6.55 -0.82
CA GLY A 148 20.94 5.76 -1.93
C GLY A 148 20.72 4.28 -1.57
N GLU A 149 21.59 3.69 -0.75
CA GLU A 149 21.45 2.30 -0.28
C GLU A 149 20.28 2.14 0.70
N GLU A 150 20.11 3.08 1.65
CA GLU A 150 18.98 3.04 2.58
C GLU A 150 17.64 3.24 1.85
N SER A 151 17.60 4.13 0.87
CA SER A 151 16.40 4.38 0.05
C SER A 151 16.02 3.16 -0.79
N GLU A 152 17.00 2.49 -1.39
CA GLU A 152 16.74 1.25 -2.13
C GLU A 152 16.29 0.11 -1.22
N ARG A 153 16.89 -0.04 -0.03
CA ARG A 153 16.45 -1.04 0.95
C ARG A 153 15.00 -0.80 1.36
N LEU A 154 14.64 0.44 1.67
CA LEU A 154 13.26 0.80 2.00
C LEU A 154 12.32 0.62 0.82
N ALA A 155 12.77 0.86 -0.41
CA ALA A 155 11.98 0.55 -1.61
C ALA A 155 11.68 -0.95 -1.70
N SER A 156 12.70 -1.80 -1.50
CA SER A 156 12.53 -3.26 -1.49
C SER A 156 11.60 -3.73 -0.38
N ASP A 157 11.73 -3.20 0.84
CA ASP A 157 10.86 -3.55 1.97
C ASP A 157 9.41 -3.09 1.72
N PHE A 158 9.24 -1.89 1.18
CA PHE A 158 7.93 -1.36 0.83
C PHE A 158 7.27 -2.21 -0.27
N GLU A 159 8.00 -2.59 -1.32
CA GLU A 159 7.50 -3.47 -2.39
C GLU A 159 7.16 -4.87 -1.85
N ALA A 160 7.96 -5.40 -0.91
CA ALA A 160 7.68 -6.68 -0.24
C ALA A 160 6.39 -6.65 0.60
N SER A 161 5.86 -5.48 0.97
CA SER A 161 4.54 -5.39 1.62
C SER A 161 3.41 -6.02 0.77
N VAL A 162 3.61 -6.22 -0.53
CA VAL A 162 2.66 -6.96 -1.39
C VAL A 162 2.30 -8.33 -0.80
N PHE A 163 3.21 -8.95 -0.04
CA PHE A 163 2.97 -10.23 0.63
C PHE A 163 1.96 -10.19 1.78
N PHE A 164 1.56 -9.00 2.24
CA PHE A 164 0.44 -8.85 3.18
C PHE A 164 -0.91 -9.17 2.54
N ILE A 165 -1.01 -9.09 1.21
CA ILE A 165 -2.25 -9.34 0.47
C ILE A 165 -2.39 -10.84 0.20
N PRO A 166 -3.58 -11.43 0.43
CA PRO A 166 -3.84 -12.82 0.08
C PRO A 166 -3.50 -13.13 -1.38
N PRO A 167 -2.87 -14.28 -1.69
CA PRO A 167 -2.44 -14.61 -3.05
C PRO A 167 -3.61 -14.66 -4.05
N GLU A 168 -4.80 -15.02 -3.60
CA GLU A 168 -6.03 -15.05 -4.42
C GLU A 168 -6.43 -13.64 -4.87
N VAL A 169 -6.20 -12.62 -4.03
CA VAL A 169 -6.48 -11.22 -4.36
C VAL A 169 -5.38 -10.63 -5.26
N ARG A 170 -4.12 -11.05 -5.06
CA ARG A 170 -2.97 -10.57 -5.86
C ARG A 170 -3.00 -11.05 -7.30
N ALA A 171 -3.24 -12.34 -7.49
CA ALA A 171 -3.13 -13.02 -8.78
C ALA A 171 -4.42 -12.95 -9.61
N GLY A 172 -5.55 -12.54 -9.01
CA GLY A 172 -6.87 -12.67 -9.62
C GLY A 172 -7.40 -14.10 -9.56
N PRO A 173 -8.53 -14.42 -10.24
CA PRO A 173 -9.23 -15.69 -10.13
C PRO A 173 -8.40 -16.94 -10.50
N GLU A 174 -7.23 -16.78 -11.12
CA GLU A 174 -6.32 -17.89 -11.48
C GLU A 174 -5.18 -18.16 -10.46
N GLY A 175 -5.25 -17.58 -9.26
CA GLY A 175 -4.15 -17.58 -8.29
C GLY A 175 -3.45 -18.93 -8.05
N LYS A 176 -2.17 -19.01 -8.41
CA LYS A 176 -1.30 -20.15 -8.11
C LYS A 176 -0.58 -19.94 -6.78
N GLY A 177 -0.98 -20.73 -5.79
CA GLY A 177 -0.50 -20.66 -4.41
C GLY A 177 0.89 -21.24 -4.21
N GLY A 178 1.67 -20.55 -3.38
CA GLY A 178 2.90 -21.09 -2.78
C GLY A 178 3.12 -20.61 -1.35
N VAL A 179 2.56 -19.46 -0.96
CA VAL A 179 2.74 -18.89 0.39
C VAL A 179 1.40 -18.51 0.99
N ARG A 180 1.10 -19.08 2.18
CA ARG A 180 -0.12 -18.77 2.95
C ARG A 180 -0.15 -17.28 3.29
N ALA A 181 -1.30 -16.65 3.10
CA ALA A 181 -1.49 -15.25 3.47
C ALA A 181 -1.32 -15.07 5.00
N PRO A 182 -0.57 -14.06 5.46
CA PRO A 182 -0.36 -13.80 6.88
C PRO A 182 -1.60 -13.18 7.56
N PHE A 183 -2.50 -12.56 6.79
CA PHE A 183 -3.72 -11.93 7.29
C PHE A 183 -4.96 -12.44 6.56
N GLU A 184 -6.01 -12.76 7.31
CA GLU A 184 -7.27 -13.30 6.76
C GLU A 184 -8.30 -12.20 6.47
N THR A 185 -8.14 -10.99 7.04
CA THR A 185 -9.05 -9.87 6.83
C THR A 185 -8.30 -8.53 6.70
N ILE A 186 -8.92 -7.56 6.02
CA ILE A 186 -8.41 -6.18 5.93
C ILE A 186 -8.28 -5.55 7.34
N GLY A 187 -9.25 -5.82 8.23
CA GLY A 187 -9.19 -5.35 9.62
C GLY A 187 -7.97 -5.87 10.36
N ALA A 188 -7.69 -7.18 10.25
CA ALA A 188 -6.51 -7.79 10.87
C ALA A 188 -5.20 -7.19 10.36
N LEU A 189 -5.08 -6.93 9.05
CA LEU A 189 -3.91 -6.25 8.49
C LEU A 189 -3.76 -4.82 9.05
N LEU A 190 -4.86 -4.06 9.10
CA LEU A 190 -4.85 -2.67 9.58
C LEU A 190 -4.55 -2.57 11.09
N ASP A 191 -4.88 -3.61 11.87
CA ASP A 191 -4.65 -3.70 13.32
C ASP A 191 -3.30 -4.33 13.70
N ALA A 192 -2.61 -4.94 12.74
CA ALA A 192 -1.33 -5.59 12.97
C ALA A 192 -0.30 -4.61 13.52
N SER A 193 0.43 -5.04 14.55
CA SER A 193 1.55 -4.30 15.11
C SER A 193 2.74 -4.27 14.14
N ALA A 194 3.63 -3.29 14.33
CA ALA A 194 4.86 -3.22 13.55
C ALA A 194 5.73 -4.49 13.70
N GLU A 195 5.72 -5.13 14.87
CA GLU A 195 6.46 -6.37 15.13
C GLU A 195 5.88 -7.55 14.33
N GLU A 196 4.56 -7.71 14.31
CA GLU A 196 3.90 -8.74 13.49
C GLU A 196 4.18 -8.54 11.99
N LEU A 197 4.07 -7.30 11.51
CA LEU A 197 4.31 -6.97 10.11
C LEU A 197 5.77 -7.21 9.70
N SER A 198 6.72 -6.82 10.54
CA SER A 198 8.15 -7.07 10.30
C SER A 198 8.48 -8.57 10.34
N GLY A 199 7.97 -9.30 11.33
CA GLY A 199 8.20 -10.75 11.43
C GLY A 199 7.63 -11.52 10.24
N VAL A 200 6.50 -11.08 9.71
CA VAL A 200 5.93 -11.57 8.46
C VAL A 200 6.91 -11.30 7.30
N LEU A 201 7.45 -10.09 7.17
CA LEU A 201 8.40 -9.72 6.10
C LEU A 201 9.77 -10.41 6.16
N ASP A 202 10.24 -10.80 7.35
CA ASP A 202 11.49 -11.53 7.53
C ASP A 202 11.42 -12.97 7.00
N GLY A 203 10.21 -13.55 6.97
CA GLY A 203 9.97 -14.90 6.47
C GLY A 203 9.86 -15.02 4.95
N PHE A 204 9.86 -13.90 4.20
CA PHE A 204 9.70 -13.95 2.74
C PHE A 204 11.04 -14.00 1.99
N PRO A 205 11.09 -14.75 0.88
CA PRO A 205 12.24 -14.71 -0.01
C PRO A 205 12.44 -13.28 -0.53
N ARG A 206 13.65 -12.76 -0.33
CA ARG A 206 14.14 -11.55 -1.01
C ARG A 206 15.21 -12.04 -1.98
N ASP A 207 14.94 -11.87 -3.27
CA ASP A 207 15.91 -12.23 -4.34
C ASP A 207 17.09 -11.24 -4.37
#